data_AF-A0A5C3QGA0-F1
#
_entry.id   AF-A0A5C3QGA0-F1
#
_cell.length_a   1.000
_cell.length_b   1.000
_cell.length_c   1.000
_cell.angle_alpha   90.00
_cell.angle_beta   90.00
_cell.angle_gamma   90.00
#
_symmetry.space_group_name_H-M   'P 1'
#
loop_
_entity.id
_entity.type
_entity.pdbx_description
1 polymer ?
#
loop_
_entity_poly.entity_id
_entity_poly.type
_entity_poly.pdbx_seq_one_letter_code
_entity_poly.pdbx_strand_id
1 'polypeptide(L)' 'GDDSALDIVDVSETLTTLDLLLQFMRRQPQPDAGVMEFATLAALAEAAEKYEVYSAIQVLKVPMR' A
#
# COMPACT_ATOMS: atom_id res chain seq x y z
N GLY A 1 31.91 9.61 9.65
CA GLY A 1 30.89 9.82 10.68
C GLY A 1 29.76 8.91 10.30
N ASP A 2 29.77 7.74 10.91
CA ASP A 2 28.80 6.67 10.68
C ASP A 2 27.65 6.89 11.66
N ASP A 3 26.52 7.32 11.13
CA ASP A 3 25.20 7.09 11.71
C ASP A 3 24.19 7.22 10.58
N SER A 4 24.08 6.19 9.75
CA SER A 4 22.94 6.02 8.85
C SER A 4 21.72 5.59 9.68
N ALA A 5 21.40 6.33 10.75
CA ALA A 5 20.23 6.10 11.58
C ALA A 5 19.00 6.15 10.67
N LEU A 6 18.25 5.05 10.66
CA LEU A 6 16.95 5.03 10.01
C LEU A 6 16.08 6.07 10.72
N ASP A 7 15.69 7.12 10.00
CA ASP A 7 14.71 8.08 10.49
C ASP A 7 13.41 7.31 10.75
N ILE A 8 12.97 7.32 12.01
CA ILE A 8 11.67 6.76 12.39
C ILE A 8 10.61 7.75 11.92
N VAL A 9 9.82 7.33 10.93
CA VAL A 9 8.71 8.12 10.40
C VAL A 9 7.40 7.58 10.97
N ASP A 10 6.65 8.43 11.65
CA ASP A 10 5.29 8.11 12.07
C ASP A 10 4.35 8.13 10.87
N VAL A 11 3.58 7.05 10.71
CA VAL A 11 2.60 6.88 9.65
C VAL A 11 1.22 6.63 10.25
N SER A 12 0.19 7.16 9.60
CA SER A 12 -1.21 7.08 10.02
C SER A 12 -1.86 5.74 9.61
N GLU A 13 -1.24 5.04 8.68
CA GLU A 13 -1.73 3.84 8.03
C GLU A 13 -1.66 2.64 8.97
N THR A 14 -2.63 1.74 8.84
CA THR A 14 -2.61 0.49 9.60
C THR A 14 -1.48 -0.43 9.12
N LEU A 15 -1.05 -1.35 9.99
CA LEU A 15 -0.08 -2.38 9.62
C LEU A 15 -0.52 -3.16 8.37
N THR A 16 -1.81 -3.48 8.26
CA THR A 16 -2.38 -4.19 7.10
C THR A 16 -2.22 -3.39 5.81
N THR A 17 -2.50 -2.08 5.84
CA THR A 17 -2.36 -1.20 4.68
C THR A 17 -0.90 -1.12 4.22
N LEU A 18 0.03 -0.93 5.16
CA LEU A 18 1.46 -0.84 4.88
C LEU A 18 2.01 -2.15 4.32
N ASP A 19 1.63 -3.29 4.90
CA ASP A 19 2.06 -4.59 4.42
C ASP A 19 1.60 -4.81 2.97
N LEU A 20 0.33 -4.52 2.66
CA LEU A 20 -0.18 -4.62 1.30
C LEU A 20 0.55 -3.69 0.31
N LEU A 21 0.85 -2.44 0.68
CA LEU A 21 1.66 -1.56 -0.17
C LEU A 21 3.04 -2.14 -0.44
N LEU A 22 3.72 -2.63 0.59
CA LEU A 22 5.02 -3.27 0.46
C LEU A 22 4.94 -4.52 -0.43
N GLN A 23 3.85 -5.27 -0.33
CA GLN A 23 3.61 -6.42 -1.20
C GLN A 23 3.48 -6.00 -2.66
N PHE A 24 2.78 -4.89 -2.94
CA PHE A 24 2.65 -4.31 -4.29
C PHE A 24 3.98 -3.78 -4.88
N MET A 25 4.93 -3.38 -4.03
CA MET A 25 6.24 -2.88 -4.46
C MET A 25 7.27 -3.98 -4.71
N ARG A 26 7.05 -5.18 -4.15
CA ARG A 26 7.99 -6.31 -4.26
C ARG A 26 7.78 -7.08 -5.55
N ARG A 27 8.83 -7.77 -6.01
CA ARG A 27 8.75 -8.73 -7.12
C ARG A 27 8.18 -10.06 -6.63
N GLN A 28 6.87 -10.08 -6.41
CA GLN A 28 6.12 -11.25 -6.00
C GLN A 28 4.71 -11.23 -6.65
N PRO A 29 3.95 -12.34 -6.59
CA PRO A 29 2.55 -12.31 -6.99
C PRO A 29 1.80 -11.21 -6.27
N GLN A 30 1.01 -10.44 -7.02
CA GLN A 30 0.24 -9.33 -6.46
C GLN A 30 -0.91 -9.87 -5.61
N PRO A 31 -1.24 -9.21 -4.49
CA PRO A 31 -2.35 -9.64 -3.66
C PRO A 31 -3.67 -9.47 -4.42
N ASP A 32 -4.60 -10.39 -4.21
CA ASP A 32 -5.90 -10.36 -4.87
C ASP A 32 -6.81 -9.31 -4.22
N ALA A 33 -6.96 -8.18 -4.89
CA ALA A 33 -7.85 -7.10 -4.45
C ALA A 33 -9.33 -7.51 -4.49
N GLY A 34 -9.72 -8.50 -5.28
CA GLY A 34 -11.11 -8.94 -5.44
C GLY A 34 -11.70 -9.64 -4.22
N VAL A 35 -10.84 -10.10 -3.29
CA VAL A 35 -11.25 -10.78 -2.05
C VAL A 35 -11.09 -9.91 -0.80
N MET A 36 -10.65 -8.66 -0.95
CA MET A 36 -10.45 -7.74 0.16
C MET A 36 -11.76 -7.05 0.55
N GLU A 37 -11.95 -6.84 1.84
CA GLU A 37 -13.05 -6.01 2.35
C GLU A 37 -12.92 -4.57 1.86
N PHE A 38 -14.07 -3.92 1.64
CA PHE A 38 -14.11 -2.54 1.11
C PHE A 38 -13.27 -1.57 1.95
N ALA A 39 -13.32 -1.68 3.28
CA ALA A 39 -12.56 -0.80 4.16
C ALA A 39 -11.04 -0.93 3.95
N THR A 40 -10.55 -2.15 3.70
CA THR A 40 -9.15 -2.41 3.38
C THR A 40 -8.78 -1.86 2.01
N LEU A 41 -9.64 -2.05 1.00
CA LEU A 41 -9.43 -1.52 -0.34
C LEU A 41 -9.39 0.01 -0.36
N ALA A 42 -10.32 0.67 0.35
CA ALA A 42 -10.37 2.13 0.45
C ALA A 42 -9.10 2.70 1.09
N ALA A 43 -8.70 2.14 2.24
CA ALA A 43 -7.49 2.57 2.93
C ALA A 43 -6.22 2.30 2.10
N LEU A 44 -6.17 1.18 1.38
CA LEU A 44 -5.06 0.84 0.50
C LEU A 44 -5.00 1.77 -0.71
N ALA A 45 -6.14 2.11 -1.33
CA ALA A 45 -6.19 3.03 -2.45
C ALA A 45 -5.72 4.43 -2.06
N GLU A 46 -6.20 4.94 -0.92
CA GLU A 46 -5.76 6.24 -0.37
C GLU A 46 -4.24 6.25 -0.14
N ALA A 47 -3.71 5.24 0.54
CA ALA A 47 -2.28 5.17 0.83
C ALA A 47 -1.44 4.93 -0.45
N ALA A 48 -1.93 4.16 -1.41
CA ALA A 48 -1.26 3.93 -2.69
C ALA A 48 -1.13 5.23 -3.50
N GLU A 49 -2.16 6.08 -3.50
CA GLU A 49 -2.08 7.41 -4.12
C GLU A 49 -1.15 8.34 -3.34
N LYS A 50 -1.27 8.39 -2.01
CA LYS A 50 -0.43 9.22 -1.12
C LYS A 50 1.06 8.95 -1.29
N TYR A 51 1.44 7.68 -1.43
CA TYR A 51 2.84 7.26 -1.58
C TYR A 51 3.25 6.95 -3.03
N GLU A 52 2.38 7.26 -3.99
CA GLU A 52 2.63 7.07 -5.43
C GLU A 52 3.05 5.63 -5.81
N VAL A 53 2.45 4.63 -5.16
CA VAL A 53 2.70 3.21 -5.45
C VAL A 53 1.93 2.82 -6.71
N TYR A 54 2.47 3.18 -7.88
CA TYR A 54 1.78 3.01 -9.17
C TYR A 54 1.35 1.57 -9.48
N SER A 55 2.07 0.57 -8.99
CA SER A 55 1.69 -0.85 -9.14
C SER A 55 0.37 -1.17 -8.45
N ALA A 56 0.09 -0.55 -7.30
CA ALA A 56 -1.19 -0.67 -6.60
C ALA A 56 -2.26 0.22 -7.23
N ILE A 57 -1.93 1.48 -7.55
CA ILE A 57 -2.88 2.46 -8.11
C ILE A 57 -3.56 1.91 -9.38
N GLN A 58 -2.81 1.27 -10.28
CA GLN A 58 -3.37 0.73 -11.53
C GLN A 58 -4.38 -0.40 -11.29
N VAL A 59 -4.16 -1.23 -10.27
CA VAL A 59 -5.05 -2.35 -9.91
C VAL A 59 -6.29 -1.85 -9.17
N LEU A 60 -6.13 -0.84 -8.31
CA LEU A 60 -7.21 -0.30 -7.48
C LEU A 60 -8.09 0.73 -8.21
N LYS A 61 -7.65 1.24 -9.38
CA LYS A 61 -8.42 2.17 -10.24
C LYS A 61 -9.63 1.55 -10.96
N VAL A 62 -10.01 0.32 -10.64
CA VAL A 62 -11.22 -0.30 -11.17
C VAL A 62 -12.43 0.37 -10.49
N PRO A 63 -13.46 0.83 -11.22
CA PRO A 63 -14.64 1.40 -10.59
C PRO A 63 -15.28 0.35 -9.68
N MET A 64 -15.19 0.57 -8.38
CA MET A 64 -15.85 -0.24 -7.36
C MET A 64 -17.37 -0.07 -7.57
N ARG A 65 -18.04 -1.15 -7.95
CA ARG A 65 -19.49 -1.19 -8.23
C ARG A 65 -20.31 -1.37 -6.96
#